data_AF-A0A7X7S8W5-F1
#
_entry.id   AF-A0A7X7S8W5-F1
#
_cell.length_a   1.000
_cell.length_b   1.000
_cell.length_c   1.000
_cell.angle_alpha   90.00
_cell.angle_beta   90.00
_cell.angle_gamma   90.00
#
_symmetry.space_group_name_H-M   'P 1'
#
loop_
_entity.id
_entity.type
_entity.pdbx_description
1 polymer ?
#
loop_
_entity_poly.entity_id
_entity_poly.type
_entity_poly.pdbx_seq_one_letter_code
_entity_poly.pdbx_strand_id
1 'polypeptide(L)'
;MAIVIIGNPNSGKSSVFTYLTGDMTLISNFPGTSVELTTSQVESPKGPIKVYDTPGVYSLLSSGNEQNAVNQLLATEDIDL
;
A
#
# COMPACT_ATOMS: atom_id res chain seq x y z
N MET A 1 11.28 6.85 2.42
CA MET A 1 10.10 7.61 2.00
C MET A 1 9.10 6.70 1.33
N ALA A 2 7.99 6.47 2.02
CA ALA A 2 6.88 5.66 1.54
C ALA A 2 5.55 6.40 1.71
N ILE A 3 4.67 6.22 0.72
CA ILE A 3 3.27 6.64 0.75
C ILE A 3 2.41 5.38 0.75
N VAL A 4 1.47 5.27 1.69
CA VAL A 4 0.57 4.10 1.78
C VAL A 4 -0.88 4.54 1.59
N ILE A 5 -1.53 4.00 0.57
CA ILE A 5 -2.93 4.33 0.26
C ILE A 5 -3.83 3.34 1.01
N ILE A 6 -4.52 3.82 2.04
CA ILE A 6 -5.44 3.03 2.87
C ILE A 6 -6.86 3.58 2.72
N GLY A 7 -7.84 2.68 2.71
CA GLY A 7 -9.25 3.06 2.69
C GLY A 7 -10.17 1.87 2.44
N ASN A 8 -11.46 2.15 2.44
CA ASN A 8 -12.50 1.12 2.29
C ASN A 8 -12.37 0.38 0.94
N PRO A 9 -12.90 -0.86 0.84
CA PRO A 9 -13.17 -1.50 -0.44
C PRO A 9 -13.93 -0.57 -1.39
N ASN A 10 -13.56 -0.58 -2.68
CA ASN A 10 -14.19 0.22 -3.75
C ASN A 10 -14.12 1.75 -3.57
N SER A 11 -13.25 2.30 -2.72
CA SER A 11 -13.10 3.75 -2.53
C SER A 11 -12.21 4.46 -3.55
N GLY A 12 -11.73 3.75 -4.59
CA GLY A 12 -10.87 4.33 -5.63
C GLY A 12 -9.36 4.33 -5.34
N LYS A 13 -8.89 3.57 -4.33
CA LYS A 13 -7.46 3.49 -3.97
C LYS A 13 -6.55 3.13 -5.14
N SER A 14 -6.87 2.06 -5.86
CA SER A 14 -6.09 1.62 -7.01
C SER A 14 -6.09 2.66 -8.15
N SER A 15 -7.15 3.46 -8.30
CA SER A 15 -7.16 4.58 -9.25
C SER A 15 -6.20 5.69 -8.84
N VAL A 16 -6.14 6.03 -7.55
CA VAL A 16 -5.15 6.99 -7.03
C VAL A 16 -3.74 6.44 -7.16
N PHE A 17 -3.54 5.16 -6.85
CA PHE A 17 -2.26 4.46 -7.03
C PHE A 17 -1.79 4.58 -8.49
N THR A 18 -2.60 4.11 -9.45
CA THR A 18 -2.26 4.16 -10.88
C THR A 18 -2.02 5.59 -11.36
N TYR A 19 -2.77 6.57 -10.86
CA TYR A 19 -2.52 7.97 -11.20
C TYR A 19 -1.14 8.46 -10.71
N LEU A 20 -0.70 8.04 -9.53
CA LEU A 20 0.59 8.42 -8.95
C LEU A 20 1.76 7.63 -9.57
N THR A 21 1.55 6.37 -9.94
CA THR A 21 2.63 5.43 -10.32
C THR A 21 2.72 5.16 -11.81
N GLY A 22 1.67 5.46 -12.57
CA GLY A 22 1.49 4.96 -13.93
C GLY A 22 1.33 3.43 -13.96
N ASP A 23 1.73 2.81 -15.08
CA ASP A 23 1.55 1.37 -15.34
C ASP A 23 2.65 0.48 -14.71
N MET A 24 3.70 1.06 -14.13
CA MET A 24 4.79 0.29 -13.54
C MET A 24 4.42 -0.16 -12.13
N THR A 25 4.11 -1.44 -12.00
CA THR A 25 3.62 -2.02 -10.75
C THR A 25 4.30 -3.35 -10.44
N LEU A 26 4.74 -3.52 -9.20
CA LEU A 26 5.20 -4.79 -8.66
C LEU A 26 4.14 -5.33 -7.69
N ILE A 27 3.65 -6.53 -7.96
CA ILE A 27 2.75 -7.25 -7.05
C ILE A 27 3.61 -8.21 -6.24
N SER A 28 3.52 -8.12 -4.92
CA SER A 28 4.22 -9.03 -4.01
C SER A 28 3.27 -9.56 -2.94
N ASN A 29 3.50 -10.80 -2.52
CA ASN A 29 2.82 -11.33 -1.34
C ASN A 29 3.43 -10.69 -0.10
N PHE A 30 2.56 -10.26 0.80
CA PHE A 30 3.00 -9.75 2.09
C PHE A 30 3.55 -10.91 2.94
N PRO A 31 4.76 -10.77 3.53
CA PRO A 31 5.46 -11.89 4.17
C PRO A 31 4.60 -12.66 5.17
N GLY A 32 4.52 -13.98 4.99
CA GLY A 32 3.78 -14.86 5.89
C GLY A 32 2.25 -14.83 5.73
N THR A 33 1.74 -14.21 4.66
CA THR A 33 0.29 -14.13 4.39
C THR A 33 -0.01 -14.44 2.92
N SER A 34 -1.29 -14.71 2.61
CA SER A 34 -1.81 -14.77 1.24
C SER A 34 -2.29 -13.40 0.73
N VAL A 35 -1.95 -12.32 1.44
CA VAL A 35 -2.41 -10.98 1.11
C VAL A 35 -1.43 -10.38 0.12
N GLU A 36 -1.92 -9.99 -1.04
CA GLU A 36 -1.13 -9.28 -2.04
C GLU A 36 -1.07 -7.79 -1.69
N LEU A 37 0.13 -7.23 -1.75
CA LEU A 37 0.36 -5.79 -1.77
C LEU A 37 0.86 -5.39 -3.14
N THR A 38 0.38 -4.24 -3.58
CA THR A 38 0.78 -3.65 -4.83
C THR A 38 1.70 -2.48 -4.52
N THR A 39 2.89 -2.46 -5.10
CA THR A 39 3.87 -1.40 -4.86
C THR A 39 4.48 -0.89 -6.15
N SER A 40 4.85 0.38 -6.15
CA SER A 40 5.61 0.99 -7.23
C SER A 40 6.60 2.00 -6.66
N GLN A 41 7.64 2.28 -7.43
CA GLN A 41 8.64 3.28 -7.10
C GLN A 41 8.51 4.45 -8.08
N VAL A 42 8.30 5.64 -7.53
CA VAL A 42 8.13 6.88 -8.29
C VAL A 42 9.32 7.79 -8.04
N GLU A 43 9.93 8.28 -9.11
CA GLU A 43 11.04 9.23 -9.01
C GLU A 43 10.54 10.61 -8.58
N SER A 44 11.24 11.24 -7.64
CA SER A 44 10.96 12.62 -7.20
C SER A 44 12.26 13.43 -7.09
N PRO A 45 12.19 14.77 -7.08
CA PRO A 45 13.37 15.61 -6.90
C PRO A 45 14.12 15.38 -5.57
N LYS A 46 13.47 14.76 -4.58
CA LYS A 46 14.05 14.43 -3.27
C LYS A 46 14.57 12.98 -3.18
N GLY A 47 14.51 12.23 -4.29
CA GLY A 47 14.80 10.81 -4.34
C GLY A 47 13.55 9.96 -4.60
N PRO A 48 13.73 8.64 -4.74
CA PRO A 48 12.62 7.74 -5.04
C PRO A 48 11.66 7.61 -3.86
N ILE A 49 10.36 7.55 -4.19
CA ILE A 49 9.27 7.35 -3.24
C ILE A 49 8.62 6.00 -3.56
N LYS A 50 8.48 5.14 -2.54
CA LYS A 50 7.66 3.94 -2.68
C LYS A 50 6.20 4.30 -2.45
N VAL A 51 5.32 3.84 -3.34
CA VAL A 51 3.87 3.95 -3.17
C VAL A 51 3.33 2.54 -2.98
N TYR A 52 2.46 2.37 -2.00
CA TYR A 52 1.78 1.10 -1.71
C TYR A 52 0.27 1.26 -1.88
N ASP A 53 -0.35 0.41 -2.69
CA ASP A 53 -1.80 0.17 -2.66
C ASP A 53 -2.08 -1.04 -1.78
N THR A 54 -3.03 -0.87 -0.86
CA THR A 54 -3.37 -1.86 0.15
C THR A 54 -4.76 -2.44 -0.08
N PRO A 55 -5.03 -3.67 0.40
CA PRO A 55 -6.38 -4.20 0.41
C PRO A 55 -7.37 -3.22 1.03
N GLY A 56 -8.60 -3.23 0.52
CA GLY A 56 -9.66 -2.43 1.09
C GLY A 56 -9.97 -2.86 2.52
N VAL A 57 -9.87 -1.94 3.46
CA VAL A 57 -10.11 -2.21 4.88
C VAL A 57 -11.10 -1.20 5.48
N TYR A 58 -12.04 -1.70 6.28
CA TYR A 58 -13.03 -0.85 6.95
C TYR A 58 -12.57 -0.32 8.32
N SER A 59 -11.64 -1.02 8.98
CA SER A 59 -11.15 -0.63 10.31
C SER A 59 -9.80 -1.25 10.62
N LEU A 60 -8.80 -0.44 11.00
CA LEU A 60 -7.49 -0.95 11.42
C LEU A 60 -7.51 -1.73 12.75
N LEU A 61 -8.62 -1.68 13.49
CA LEU A 61 -8.76 -2.29 14.81
C LEU A 61 -9.36 -3.70 14.77
N SER A 62 -9.88 -4.15 13.62
CA SER A 62 -10.45 -5.48 13.48
C SER A 62 -9.38 -6.55 13.22
N SER A 63 -9.66 -7.78 13.64
CA SER A 63 -8.85 -8.95 13.31
C SER A 63 -9.16 -9.45 11.89
N GLY A 64 -8.14 -9.57 11.04
CA GLY A 64 -8.26 -10.10 9.68
C GLY A 64 -6.91 -10.12 8.96
N ASN A 65 -6.76 -10.95 7.94
CA ASN A 65 -5.48 -11.10 7.23
C ASN A 65 -5.07 -9.80 6.52
N GLU A 66 -6.01 -9.16 5.82
CA GLU A 66 -5.79 -7.88 5.15
C GLU A 66 -5.41 -6.80 6.17
N GLN A 67 -6.12 -6.76 7.29
CA GLN A 67 -5.90 -5.78 8.35
C GLN A 67 -4.53 -5.92 8.99
N ASN A 68 -4.13 -7.16 9.27
CA ASN A 68 -2.82 -7.47 9.82
C ASN A 68 -1.70 -7.12 8.86
N ALA A 69 -1.86 -7.39 7.56
CA ALA A 69 -0.89 -7.02 6.53
C ALA A 69 -0.72 -5.49 6.47
N VAL A 70 -1.81 -4.73 6.48
CA VAL A 70 -1.76 -3.25 6.51
C VAL A 70 -1.08 -2.74 7.78
N ASN A 71 -1.49 -3.22 8.97
CA ASN A 71 -0.90 -2.79 10.23
C ASN A 71 0.60 -3.11 10.32
N GLN A 72 1.02 -4.26 9.79
CA GLN A 72 2.43 -4.63 9.77
C GLN A 72 3.23 -3.80 8.77
N LEU A 73 2.69 -3.54 7.56
CA LEU A 73 3.30 -2.61 6.60
C LEU A 73 3.54 -1.23 7.26
N LEU A 74 2.52 -0.72 7.95
CA LEU A 74 2.58 0.55 8.69
C LEU A 74 3.64 0.57 9.79
N ALA A 75 3.95 -0.59 10.37
CA ALA A 75 4.96 -0.72 11.41
C ALA A 75 6.39 -0.94 10.87
N THR A 76 6.54 -1.39 9.63
CA THR A 76 7.84 -1.79 9.05
C THR A 76 8.44 -0.78 8.09
N GLU A 77 7.61 -0.02 7.38
CA GLU A 77 8.10 0.98 6.41
C GLU A 77 8.29 2.34 7.08
N ASP A 78 9.26 3.10 6.58
CA ASP A 78 9.48 4.49 6.95
C ASP A 78 8.50 5.36 6.14
N ILE A 79 7.29 5.51 6.70
CA ILE A 79 6.13 6.13 6.04
C ILE A 79 6.08 7.62 6.34
N ASP A 80 5.99 8.40 5.27
CA ASP A 80 5.79 9.84 5.35
C ASP A 80 4.32 10.24 5.24
N LEU A 81 3.50 9.43 4.54
CA LEU A 81 2.09 9.71 4.25
C LEU A 81 1.22 8.45 4.18
#